data_AF-A0A7V9B201-F1
#
_entry.id   AF-A0A7V9B201-F1
#
_cell.length_a   1.000
_cell.length_b   1.000
_cell.length_c   1.000
_cell.angle_alpha   90.00
_cell.angle_beta   90.00
_cell.angle_gamma   90.00
#
_symmetry.space_group_name_H-M   'P 1'
#
loop_
_entity.id
_entity.type
_entity.pdbx_description
1 polymer ?
#
loop_
_entity_poly.entity_id
_entity_poly.type
_entity_poly.pdbx_seq_one_letter_code
_entity_poly.pdbx_strand_id
1 'polypeptide(L)'
;MDHTHLTRGDESRERLRALATWLSDADLARPMGDGWTVAAAFAHIAFWDRFVLARWERHLRDGGPVVSLSDDLLDLVNAAALDQWLALPVRAAVRSAVDAAEAVDRTIATLPAETVEA
;
A
#
# COMPACT_ATOMS: atom_id res chain seq x y z
N MET A 1 -24.80 10.22 -3.36
CA MET A 1 -23.51 9.70 -3.81
C MET A 1 -22.67 9.47 -2.58
N ASP A 2 -22.20 8.25 -2.37
CA ASP A 2 -21.63 7.80 -1.11
C ASP A 2 -20.11 8.07 -1.07
N HIS A 3 -19.71 9.12 -0.34
CA HIS A 3 -18.31 9.48 -0.16
C HIS A 3 -17.59 8.60 0.89
N THR A 4 -18.22 7.52 1.37
CA THR A 4 -17.68 6.61 2.39
C THR A 4 -16.28 6.07 2.05
N HIS A 5 -15.96 5.90 0.76
CA HIS A 5 -14.62 5.46 0.33
C HIS A 5 -13.52 6.48 0.61
N LEU A 6 -13.81 7.78 0.48
CA LEU A 6 -12.88 8.86 0.79
C LEU A 6 -12.64 8.95 2.29
N THR A 7 -13.71 8.91 3.10
CA THR A 7 -13.61 8.92 4.56
C THR A 7 -12.84 7.72 5.10
N ARG A 8 -13.08 6.52 4.54
CA ARG A 8 -12.38 5.29 4.94
C ARG A 8 -10.88 5.31 4.56
N GLY A 9 -10.52 5.91 3.43
CA GLY A 9 -9.13 6.15 3.03
C GLY A 9 -8.42 7.06 4.03
N ASP A 10 -9.02 8.21 4.33
CA ASP A 10 -8.47 9.20 5.26
C ASP A 10 -8.23 8.61 6.66
N GLU A 11 -9.20 7.88 7.22
CA GLU A 11 -9.03 7.25 8.54
C GLU A 11 -7.93 6.18 8.54
N SER A 12 -7.77 5.44 7.43
CA SER A 12 -6.76 4.39 7.32
C SER A 12 -5.36 4.99 7.23
N ARG A 13 -5.19 6.08 6.46
CA ARG A 13 -3.93 6.83 6.40
C ARG A 13 -3.57 7.45 7.74
N GLU A 14 -4.53 8.05 8.45
CA GLU A 14 -4.29 8.64 9.77
C GLU A 14 -3.81 7.60 10.78
N ARG A 15 -4.43 6.41 10.79
CA ARG A 15 -3.96 5.28 11.60
C ARG A 15 -2.55 4.84 11.21
N LEU A 16 -2.26 4.76 9.92
CA LEU A 16 -0.92 4.41 9.42
C LEU A 16 0.14 5.42 9.87
N ARG A 17 -0.17 6.72 9.78
CA ARG A 17 0.73 7.81 10.21
C ARG A 17 0.91 7.84 11.74
N ALA A 18 -0.16 7.56 12.49
CA ALA A 18 -0.08 7.46 13.94
C ALA A 18 0.84 6.31 14.36
N LEU A 19 0.68 5.12 13.77
CA LEU A 19 1.57 3.97 14.01
C LEU A 19 3.02 4.28 13.60
N ALA A 20 3.23 4.90 12.45
CA ALA A 20 4.55 5.33 11.96
C ALA A 20 5.28 6.24 12.95
N THR A 21 4.54 7.12 13.64
CA THR A 21 5.07 8.06 14.63
C THR A 21 5.32 7.39 15.97
N TRP A 22 4.44 6.46 16.37
CA TRP A 22 4.48 5.83 17.69
C TRP A 22 5.56 4.74 17.80
N LEU A 23 5.82 3.99 16.73
CA LEU A 23 6.76 2.87 16.76
C LEU A 23 8.23 3.33 16.75
N SER A 24 9.03 2.79 17.67
CA SER A 24 10.49 2.96 17.68
C SER A 24 11.16 2.10 16.59
N ASP A 25 12.44 2.35 16.31
CA ASP A 25 13.22 1.53 15.36
C ASP A 25 13.30 0.07 15.81
N ALA A 26 13.34 -0.17 17.13
CA ALA A 26 13.34 -1.51 17.70
C ALA A 26 11.98 -2.21 17.52
N ASP A 27 10.87 -1.47 17.68
CA ASP A 27 9.53 -2.02 17.42
C ASP A 27 9.37 -2.37 15.93
N LEU A 28 9.90 -1.52 15.04
CA LEU A 28 9.86 -1.76 13.59
C LEU A 28 10.70 -2.97 13.17
N ALA A 29 11.81 -3.24 13.86
CA ALA A 29 12.65 -4.42 13.62
C ALA A 29 12.07 -5.71 14.23
N ARG A 30 10.97 -5.63 14.99
CA ARG A 30 10.40 -6.80 15.69
C ARG A 30 9.91 -7.85 14.68
N PRO A 31 10.28 -9.13 14.87
CA PRO A 31 9.74 -10.23 14.07
C PRO A 31 8.23 -10.42 14.27
N MET A 32 7.53 -10.78 13.19
CA MET A 32 6.08 -11.07 13.17
C MET A 32 5.73 -12.54 12.89
N GLY A 33 6.73 -13.39 12.62
CA GLY A 33 6.54 -14.75 12.14
C GLY A 33 6.84 -14.88 10.65
N ASP A 34 7.11 -16.10 10.19
CA ASP A 34 7.34 -16.43 8.77
C ASP A 34 8.37 -15.54 8.06
N GLY A 35 9.39 -15.10 8.78
CA GLY A 35 10.47 -14.23 8.26
C GLY A 35 10.12 -12.74 8.19
N TRP A 36 8.89 -12.34 8.52
CA TRP A 36 8.46 -10.95 8.47
C TRP A 36 8.92 -10.14 9.68
N THR A 37 9.08 -8.84 9.45
CA THR A 37 9.19 -7.81 10.50
C THR A 37 8.07 -6.78 10.34
N VAL A 38 7.85 -5.98 11.39
CA VAL A 38 6.90 -4.84 11.31
C VAL A 38 7.28 -3.89 10.17
N ALA A 39 8.57 -3.60 9.99
CA ALA A 39 9.06 -2.79 8.87
C ALA A 39 8.77 -3.42 7.50
N ALA A 40 8.95 -4.74 7.36
CA ALA A 40 8.62 -5.43 6.12
C ALA A 40 7.11 -5.34 5.79
N ALA A 41 6.24 -5.36 6.80
CA ALA A 41 4.81 -5.14 6.60
C ALA A 41 4.50 -3.72 6.06
N PHE A 42 5.18 -2.69 6.55
CA PHE A 42 5.07 -1.33 5.96
C PHE A 42 5.57 -1.29 4.51
N ALA A 43 6.69 -1.94 4.20
CA ALA A 43 7.21 -2.01 2.83
C ALA A 43 6.24 -2.75 1.88
N HIS A 44 5.61 -3.82 2.36
CA HIS A 44 4.56 -4.57 1.65
C HIS A 44 3.33 -3.70 1.36
N ILE A 45 2.83 -2.94 2.35
CA ILE A 45 1.73 -1.99 2.15
C ILE A 45 2.11 -0.98 1.05
N ALA A 46 3.30 -0.39 1.15
CA ALA A 46 3.79 0.58 0.17
C ALA A 46 3.90 0.00 -1.24
N PHE A 47 4.30 -1.27 -1.37
CA PHE A 47 4.39 -1.95 -2.64
C PHE A 47 3.00 -2.10 -3.27
N TRP A 48 2.03 -2.60 -2.50
CA TRP A 48 0.68 -2.83 -3.03
C TRP A 48 -0.07 -1.54 -3.35
N ASP A 49 0.10 -0.48 -2.57
CA ASP A 49 -0.44 0.85 -2.90
C ASP A 49 0.09 1.34 -4.25
N ARG A 50 1.41 1.22 -4.48
CA ARG A 50 2.01 1.58 -5.78
C ARG A 50 1.58 0.66 -6.91
N PHE A 51 1.42 -0.64 -6.64
CA PHE A 51 0.89 -1.57 -7.63
C PHE A 51 -0.54 -1.18 -8.05
N VAL A 52 -1.39 -0.79 -7.09
CA VAL A 52 -2.74 -0.28 -7.36
C VAL A 52 -2.68 0.97 -8.23
N LEU A 53 -1.81 1.93 -7.92
CA LEU A 53 -1.62 3.11 -8.77
C LEU A 53 -1.19 2.73 -10.19
N ALA A 54 -0.17 1.88 -10.32
CA ALA A 54 0.37 1.47 -11.62
C ALA A 54 -0.66 0.75 -12.52
N ARG A 55 -1.50 -0.13 -11.94
CA ARG A 55 -2.56 -0.82 -12.71
C ARG A 55 -3.67 0.15 -13.14
N TRP A 56 -4.01 1.13 -12.31
CA TRP A 56 -5.02 2.15 -12.65
C TRP A 56 -4.50 3.11 -13.71
N GLU A 57 -3.26 3.58 -13.58
CA GLU A 57 -2.63 4.39 -14.62
C GLU A 57 -2.60 3.67 -15.97
N ARG A 58 -2.27 2.37 -15.97
CA ARG A 58 -2.32 1.56 -17.19
C ARG A 58 -3.73 1.47 -17.77
N HIS A 59 -4.73 1.21 -16.93
CA HIS A 59 -6.14 1.20 -17.35
C HIS A 59 -6.55 2.54 -18.00
N LEU A 60 -6.25 3.66 -17.35
CA LEU A 60 -6.60 4.99 -17.85
C LEU A 60 -5.85 5.36 -19.13
N ARG A 61 -4.62 4.88 -19.31
CA ARG A 61 -3.84 5.10 -20.55
C ARG A 61 -4.31 4.25 -21.72
N ASP A 62 -4.59 2.96 -21.47
CA ASP A 62 -4.81 1.97 -22.54
C ASP A 62 -6.29 1.71 -22.84
N GLY A 63 -7.21 2.07 -21.92
CA GLY A 63 -8.65 1.80 -22.02
C GLY A 63 -9.05 0.32 -21.89
N GLY A 64 -8.09 -0.57 -21.63
CA GLY A 64 -8.32 -2.02 -21.38
C GLY A 64 -8.68 -2.32 -19.93
N PRO A 65 -9.13 -3.54 -19.57
CA PRO A 65 -9.56 -3.86 -18.21
C PRO A 65 -8.46 -3.64 -17.17
N VAL A 66 -8.84 -3.29 -15.95
CA VAL A 66 -7.89 -3.19 -14.83
C VAL A 66 -7.30 -4.58 -14.56
N VAL A 67 -5.97 -4.66 -14.49
CA VAL A 67 -5.29 -5.93 -14.19
C VAL A 67 -5.68 -6.41 -12.79
N SER A 68 -6.11 -7.67 -12.70
CA SER A 68 -6.33 -8.39 -11.46
C SER A 68 -5.33 -9.54 -11.34
N LEU A 69 -4.96 -9.87 -10.11
CA LEU A 69 -4.08 -10.99 -9.78
C LEU A 69 -4.89 -12.03 -9.00
N SER A 70 -4.63 -13.32 -9.26
CA SER A 70 -5.18 -14.40 -8.44
C SER A 70 -4.46 -14.47 -7.09
N ASP A 71 -5.11 -15.05 -6.08
CA ASP A 71 -4.54 -15.22 -4.74
C ASP A 71 -3.17 -15.94 -4.78
N ASP A 72 -3.06 -17.02 -5.57
CA ASP A 72 -1.79 -17.73 -5.78
C ASP A 72 -0.67 -16.82 -6.31
N LEU A 73 -1.00 -15.86 -7.19
CA LEU A 73 -0.03 -14.91 -7.71
C LEU A 73 0.34 -13.84 -6.67
N LEU A 74 -0.62 -13.41 -5.84
CA LEU A 74 -0.34 -12.49 -4.73
C LEU A 74 0.65 -13.13 -3.75
N ASP A 75 0.46 -14.40 -3.41
CA ASP A 75 1.35 -15.14 -2.51
C ASP A 75 2.75 -15.29 -3.10
N LEU A 76 2.85 -15.64 -4.39
CA LEU A 76 4.15 -15.73 -5.08
C LEU A 76 4.88 -14.39 -5.15
N VAL A 77 4.15 -13.29 -5.40
CA VAL A 77 4.74 -11.94 -5.39
C VAL A 77 5.23 -11.58 -3.99
N ASN A 78 4.44 -11.86 -2.96
CA ASN A 78 4.82 -11.59 -1.57
C ASN A 78 6.05 -12.38 -1.15
N ALA A 79 6.10 -13.68 -1.48
CA ALA A 79 7.24 -14.53 -1.19
C ALA A 79 8.51 -14.05 -1.91
N ALA A 80 8.39 -13.67 -3.19
CA ALA A 80 9.52 -13.19 -3.98
C ALA A 80 10.03 -11.80 -3.55
N ALA A 81 9.15 -10.94 -3.02
CA ALA A 81 9.48 -9.58 -2.64
C ALA A 81 9.96 -9.45 -1.18
N LEU A 82 9.72 -10.45 -0.33
CA LEU A 82 10.01 -10.38 1.11
C LEU A 82 11.48 -10.02 1.41
N ASP A 83 12.44 -10.65 0.73
CA ASP A 83 13.86 -10.36 0.94
C ASP A 83 14.21 -8.89 0.63
N GLN A 84 13.56 -8.31 -0.38
CA GLN A 84 13.74 -6.89 -0.72
C GLN A 84 13.12 -5.98 0.34
N TRP A 85 11.97 -6.36 0.90
CA TRP A 85 11.33 -5.62 1.98
C TRP A 85 12.14 -5.66 3.28
N LEU A 86 12.73 -6.81 3.61
CA LEU A 86 13.60 -6.99 4.77
C LEU A 86 14.91 -6.21 4.65
N ALA A 87 15.41 -6.00 3.43
CA ALA A 87 16.63 -5.24 3.19
C ALA A 87 16.47 -3.71 3.37
N LEU A 88 15.23 -3.21 3.42
CA LEU A 88 14.99 -1.77 3.57
C LEU A 88 15.32 -1.29 4.99
N PRO A 89 15.96 -0.11 5.14
CA PRO A 89 16.04 0.55 6.44
C PRO A 89 14.64 0.76 7.00
N VAL A 90 14.43 0.43 8.28
CA VAL A 90 13.09 0.38 8.90
C VAL A 90 12.31 1.69 8.74
N ARG A 91 12.98 2.83 8.86
CA ARG A 91 12.36 4.16 8.65
C ARG A 91 12.08 4.48 7.18
N ALA A 92 12.85 3.92 6.26
CA ALA A 92 12.56 4.05 4.83
C ALA A 92 11.30 3.27 4.46
N ALA A 93 11.10 2.06 5.00
CA ALA A 93 9.88 1.28 4.81
C ALA A 93 8.63 2.03 5.30
N VAL A 94 8.69 2.62 6.49
CA VAL A 94 7.59 3.41 7.07
C VAL A 94 7.26 4.65 6.23
N ARG A 95 8.27 5.46 5.85
CA ARG A 95 8.04 6.63 4.99
C ARG A 95 7.43 6.22 3.66
N SER A 96 7.97 5.17 3.05
CA SER A 96 7.48 4.62 1.79
C SER A 96 5.99 4.24 1.86
N ALA A 97 5.52 3.68 2.98
CA ALA A 97 4.11 3.34 3.15
C ALA A 97 3.22 4.58 3.24
N VAL A 98 3.62 5.59 4.03
CA VAL A 98 2.87 6.84 4.15
C VAL A 98 2.81 7.58 2.81
N ASP A 99 3.95 7.68 2.11
CA ASP A 99 4.04 8.35 0.81
C ASP A 99 3.16 7.67 -0.24
N ALA A 100 3.12 6.33 -0.24
CA ALA A 100 2.30 5.56 -1.17
C ALA A 100 0.80 5.70 -0.87
N ALA A 101 0.40 5.62 0.40
CA ALA A 101 -0.99 5.85 0.81
C ALA A 101 -1.47 7.25 0.44
N GLU A 102 -0.66 8.29 0.68
CA GLU A 102 -0.99 9.66 0.25
C GLU A 102 -1.10 9.80 -1.27
N ALA A 103 -0.31 9.07 -2.05
CA ALA A 103 -0.41 9.05 -3.50
C ALA A 103 -1.71 8.39 -3.98
N VAL A 104 -2.14 7.31 -3.31
CA VAL A 104 -3.44 6.68 -3.54
C VAL A 104 -4.58 7.67 -3.26
N ASP A 105 -4.59 8.31 -2.10
CA ASP A 105 -5.62 9.29 -1.72
C ASP A 105 -5.72 10.44 -2.74
N ARG A 106 -4.57 11.02 -3.12
CA ARG A 106 -4.52 12.08 -4.14
C ARG A 106 -5.09 11.61 -5.48
N THR A 107 -4.79 10.37 -5.87
CA THR A 107 -5.29 9.82 -7.14
C THR A 107 -6.80 9.63 -7.07
N ILE A 108 -7.31 9.00 -6.01
CA ILE A 108 -8.76 8.80 -5.84
C ILE A 108 -9.51 10.13 -5.83
N ALA A 109 -8.98 11.16 -5.16
CA ALA A 109 -9.59 12.49 -5.13
C ALA A 109 -9.70 13.17 -6.51
N THR A 110 -8.93 12.73 -7.50
CA THR A 110 -9.00 13.24 -8.88
C THR A 110 -9.92 12.43 -9.79
N LEU A 111 -10.37 11.24 -9.37
CA LEU A 111 -11.23 10.39 -10.18
C LEU A 111 -12.69 10.88 -10.14
N PRO A 112 -13.42 10.84 -11.26
CA PRO A 112 -14.87 11.04 -11.26
C PRO A 112 -15.54 10.01 -10.34
N ALA A 113 -16.57 10.42 -9.60
CA ALA A 113 -17.26 9.55 -8.63
C ALA A 113 -17.78 8.24 -9.27
N GLU A 114 -18.13 8.26 -10.56
CA GLU A 114 -18.60 7.08 -11.30
C GLU A 114 -17.50 6.02 -11.58
N THR A 115 -16.22 6.33 -11.37
CA THR A 115 -15.08 5.44 -11.70
C THR A 115 -14.70 4.52 -10.52
N VAL A 116 -15.15 4.82 -9.30
CA VAL A 116 -14.70 4.11 -8.08
C VAL A 116 -15.58 2.90 -7.73
N GLU A 117 -16.74 2.75 -8.36
CA GLU A 117 -17.71 1.67 -8.09
C GLU A 117 -17.59 0.45 -9.03
N ALA A 118 -16.65 0.45 -9.97
CA ALA A 118 -16.44 -0.63 -10.96
C ALA A 118 -15.39 -1.66 -10.50
#